data_AF-A0A250F2R0-F1
#
_entry.id   AF-A0A250F2R0-F1
#
_cell.length_a   1.000
_cell.length_b   1.000
_cell.length_c   1.000
_cell.angle_alpha   90.00
_cell.angle_beta   90.00
_cell.angle_gamma   90.00
#
_symmetry.space_group_name_H-M   'P 1'
#
loop_
_entity.id
_entity.type
_entity.pdbx_description
1 polymer ?
#
loop_
_entity_poly.entity_id
_entity_poly.type
_entity_poly.pdbx_seq_one_letter_code
_entity_poly.pdbx_strand_id
1 'polypeptide(L)'
;MKGLTIRKWIQSLEEKGIYSFSMQELKEVFAHLKEKTILNTLGTLKKQGKLLPLWNGIYSIVRFVDIGNATDNKAIREEGKPYFYIETLMQHLKREYYVALLSAVEVHLSPKEALQANEITVITSLPPLRDSFRGQSKIRYLVKKNIKNLREIGVKRKTLPFSIEERTLRVASLELTAVDLLLYEKEIGGIQKAVEVIQRIKNHLSWQELPTEVILSTPVSIFQRLGYVLSFIKEKELAERLKERVLSTGKKFRRTLLKTDVPEKGGEPFCPIWKIVVNISLQNDTL
;
A
#
# COMPACT_ATOMS: atom_id res chain seq x y z
N MET A 1 -24.43 -24.58 -15.64
CA MET A 1 -24.27 -23.19 -16.12
C MET A 1 -25.10 -22.89 -17.39
N LYS A 2 -26.36 -23.34 -17.50
CA LYS A 2 -27.26 -22.89 -18.58
C LYS A 2 -27.99 -21.65 -18.09
N GLY A 3 -27.81 -20.51 -18.76
CA GLY A 3 -28.56 -19.26 -18.48
C GLY A 3 -27.84 -18.17 -17.67
N LEU A 4 -26.56 -18.33 -17.32
CA LEU A 4 -25.76 -17.23 -16.77
C LEU A 4 -25.41 -16.26 -17.90
N THR A 5 -25.83 -15.00 -17.79
CA THR A 5 -25.46 -13.93 -18.72
C THR A 5 -24.38 -13.06 -18.11
N ILE A 6 -23.61 -12.32 -18.94
CA ILE A 6 -22.61 -11.37 -18.46
C ILE A 6 -23.21 -10.38 -17.45
N ARG A 7 -24.45 -9.94 -17.68
CA ARG A 7 -25.17 -9.03 -16.76
C ARG A 7 -25.45 -9.67 -15.40
N LYS A 8 -25.96 -10.90 -15.39
CA LYS A 8 -26.23 -11.66 -14.15
C LYS A 8 -24.94 -11.98 -13.39
N TRP A 9 -23.86 -12.26 -14.11
CA TRP A 9 -22.55 -12.50 -13.50
C TRP A 9 -22.00 -11.22 -12.84
N ILE A 10 -22.06 -10.07 -13.53
CA ILE A 10 -21.66 -8.78 -12.95
C ILE A 10 -22.49 -8.47 -11.70
N GLN A 11 -23.81 -8.68 -11.75
CA GLN A 11 -24.68 -8.52 -10.58
C GLN A 11 -24.26 -9.44 -9.42
N SER A 12 -23.95 -10.70 -9.72
CA SER A 12 -23.48 -11.63 -8.67
C SER A 12 -22.14 -11.20 -8.05
N LEU A 13 -21.25 -10.57 -8.81
CA LEU A 13 -20.00 -10.01 -8.27
C LEU A 13 -20.32 -8.87 -7.29
N GLU A 14 -21.21 -7.97 -7.66
CA GLU A 14 -21.64 -6.87 -6.79
C GLU A 14 -22.31 -7.37 -5.50
N GLU A 15 -23.18 -8.38 -5.60
CA GLU A 15 -23.80 -9.05 -4.44
C GLU A 15 -22.77 -9.69 -3.52
N LYS A 16 -21.61 -10.09 -4.05
CA LYS A 16 -20.46 -10.62 -3.30
C LYS A 16 -19.51 -9.53 -2.81
N GLY A 17 -19.80 -8.26 -3.10
CA GLY A 17 -18.95 -7.14 -2.74
C GLY A 17 -17.70 -6.98 -3.60
N ILE A 18 -17.71 -7.55 -4.80
CA ILE A 18 -16.64 -7.47 -5.78
C ILE A 18 -16.98 -6.39 -6.80
N TYR A 19 -16.23 -5.28 -6.79
CA TYR A 19 -16.53 -4.09 -7.61
C TYR A 19 -15.60 -3.89 -8.81
N SER A 20 -14.77 -4.87 -9.15
CA SER A 20 -13.94 -4.79 -10.36
C SER A 20 -13.71 -6.16 -10.98
N PHE A 21 -13.39 -6.23 -12.26
CA PHE A 21 -12.99 -7.49 -12.91
C PHE A 21 -12.11 -7.21 -14.12
N SER A 22 -11.38 -8.23 -14.55
CA SER A 22 -10.59 -8.21 -15.77
C SER A 22 -11.32 -8.85 -16.95
N MET A 23 -10.95 -8.42 -18.15
CA MET A 23 -11.36 -9.08 -19.40
C MET A 23 -10.96 -10.55 -19.42
N GLN A 24 -9.84 -10.90 -18.76
CA GLN A 24 -9.39 -12.27 -18.65
C GLN A 24 -10.35 -13.12 -17.80
N GLU A 25 -10.70 -12.67 -16.59
CA GLU A 25 -11.70 -13.34 -15.74
C GLU A 25 -13.03 -13.51 -16.49
N LEU A 26 -13.47 -12.48 -17.21
CA LEU A 26 -14.69 -12.53 -18.00
C LEU A 26 -14.60 -13.58 -19.13
N LYS A 27 -13.47 -13.67 -19.84
CA LYS A 27 -13.24 -14.66 -20.89
C LYS A 27 -13.15 -16.09 -20.33
N GLU A 28 -12.63 -16.26 -19.12
CA GLU A 28 -12.57 -17.57 -18.44
C GLU A 28 -13.99 -18.06 -18.07
N VAL A 29 -14.82 -17.19 -17.50
CA VAL A 29 -16.22 -17.53 -17.14
C VAL A 29 -17.08 -17.74 -18.39
N PHE A 30 -16.89 -16.93 -19.43
CA PHE A 30 -17.67 -16.95 -20.66
C PHE A 30 -16.89 -17.49 -21.88
N ALA A 31 -16.08 -18.53 -21.68
CA ALA A 31 -15.24 -19.12 -22.72
C ALA A 31 -16.03 -19.63 -23.95
N HIS A 32 -17.32 -19.91 -23.78
CA HIS A 32 -18.24 -20.34 -24.84
C HIS A 32 -18.74 -19.19 -25.72
N LEU A 33 -18.59 -17.92 -25.32
CA LEU A 33 -19.04 -16.77 -26.08
C LEU A 33 -17.95 -16.26 -27.03
N LYS A 34 -18.36 -15.84 -28.22
CA LYS A 34 -17.47 -15.13 -29.15
C LYS A 34 -17.05 -13.79 -28.55
N GLU A 35 -15.79 -13.41 -28.75
CA GLU A 35 -15.22 -12.15 -28.24
C GLU A 35 -16.04 -10.91 -28.64
N LYS A 36 -16.55 -10.88 -29.87
CA LYS A 36 -17.43 -9.80 -30.35
C LYS A 36 -18.69 -9.64 -29.49
N THR A 37 -19.28 -10.74 -29.03
CA THR A 37 -20.47 -10.71 -28.16
C THR A 37 -20.15 -10.13 -26.79
N ILE A 38 -18.98 -10.50 -26.24
CA ILE A 38 -18.47 -9.98 -24.96
C ILE A 38 -18.25 -8.46 -25.08
N LEU A 39 -17.51 -8.02 -26.11
CA LEU A 39 -17.20 -6.61 -26.35
C LEU A 39 -18.45 -5.78 -26.59
N ASN A 40 -19.42 -6.28 -27.36
CA ASN A 40 -20.70 -5.61 -27.56
C ASN A 40 -21.45 -5.43 -26.24
N THR A 41 -21.52 -6.48 -25.41
CA THR A 41 -22.22 -6.43 -24.12
C THR A 41 -21.56 -5.44 -23.17
N LEU A 42 -20.22 -5.47 -23.06
CA LEU A 42 -19.46 -4.49 -22.28
C LEU A 42 -19.63 -3.08 -22.83
N GLY A 43 -19.66 -2.91 -24.15
CA GLY A 43 -19.95 -1.65 -24.82
C GLY A 43 -21.30 -1.07 -24.42
N THR A 44 -22.35 -1.89 -24.43
CA THR A 44 -23.69 -1.49 -23.96
C THR A 44 -23.68 -1.12 -22.48
N LEU A 45 -23.03 -1.91 -21.61
CA LEU A 45 -22.99 -1.63 -20.17
C LEU A 45 -22.22 -0.34 -19.84
N LYS A 46 -21.13 -0.05 -20.55
CA LYS A 46 -20.40 1.22 -20.45
C LYS A 46 -21.28 2.41 -20.85
N LYS A 47 -22.00 2.30 -21.97
CA LYS A 47 -22.95 3.35 -22.42
C LYS A 47 -24.08 3.58 -21.41
N GLN A 48 -24.46 2.54 -20.67
CA GLN A 48 -25.46 2.61 -19.59
C GLN A 48 -24.88 3.16 -18.26
N GLY A 49 -23.59 3.53 -18.20
CA GLY A 49 -22.95 4.00 -16.96
C GLY A 49 -22.71 2.92 -15.91
N LYS A 50 -22.97 1.64 -16.23
CA LYS A 50 -22.88 0.52 -15.27
C LYS A 50 -21.45 0.00 -15.08
N LEU A 51 -20.57 0.31 -16.04
CA LEU A 51 -19.17 -0.09 -16.00
C LEU A 51 -18.27 1.10 -16.33
N LEU A 52 -17.18 1.22 -15.60
CA LEU A 52 -16.13 2.20 -15.88
C LEU A 52 -14.83 1.49 -16.26
N PRO A 53 -14.21 1.81 -17.40
CA PRO A 53 -12.89 1.28 -17.72
C PRO A 53 -11.85 1.88 -16.77
N LEU A 54 -11.18 1.02 -16.01
CA LEU A 54 -10.12 1.44 -15.08
C LEU A 54 -8.75 1.30 -15.72
N TRP A 55 -8.50 0.26 -16.49
CA TRP A 55 -7.25 0.05 -17.23
C TRP A 55 -7.59 -0.70 -18.51
N ASN A 56 -6.66 -0.83 -19.45
CA ASN A 56 -6.84 -1.70 -20.59
C ASN A 56 -7.20 -3.11 -20.10
N GLY A 57 -8.42 -3.55 -20.38
CA GLY A 57 -8.93 -4.85 -19.93
C GLY A 57 -9.34 -4.94 -18.45
N ILE A 58 -9.44 -3.84 -17.70
CA ILE A 58 -9.96 -3.83 -16.32
C ILE A 58 -11.16 -2.90 -16.22
N TYR A 59 -12.22 -3.38 -15.59
CA TYR A 59 -13.49 -2.69 -15.45
C TYR A 59 -13.89 -2.57 -13.98
N SER A 60 -14.37 -1.39 -13.59
CA SER A 60 -15.10 -1.18 -12.34
C SER A 60 -16.58 -1.46 -12.57
N ILE A 61 -17.22 -2.10 -11.61
CA ILE A 61 -18.68 -2.15 -11.50
C ILE A 61 -19.11 -0.87 -10.78
N VAL A 62 -20.01 -0.11 -11.41
CA VAL A 62 -20.60 1.09 -10.80
C VAL A 62 -21.85 0.63 -10.07
N ARG A 63 -21.97 0.95 -8.77
CA ARG A 63 -23.14 0.57 -7.98
C ARG A 63 -24.42 1.12 -8.58
N PHE A 64 -25.48 0.31 -8.57
CA PHE A 64 -26.78 0.70 -9.13
C PHE A 64 -27.51 1.78 -8.32
N VAL A 65 -27.08 2.05 -7.09
CA VAL A 65 -27.71 3.04 -6.19
C VAL A 65 -27.45 4.49 -6.65
N ASP A 66 -26.44 4.73 -7.49
CA ASP A 66 -26.09 6.07 -8.00
C ASP A 66 -26.85 6.48 -9.27
N ILE A 67 -27.66 5.59 -9.85
CA ILE A 67 -28.31 5.79 -11.15
C ILE A 67 -29.44 6.85 -11.09
N GLY A 68 -29.85 7.28 -9.90
CA GLY A 68 -30.85 8.34 -9.74
C GLY A 68 -30.42 9.70 -10.31
N ASN A 69 -29.11 10.00 -10.41
CA ASN A 69 -28.60 11.31 -10.85
C ASN A 69 -27.16 11.29 -11.40
N ALA A 70 -26.66 10.18 -11.97
CA ALA A 70 -25.25 10.05 -12.36
C ALA A 70 -25.02 10.07 -13.88
N THR A 71 -24.96 11.27 -14.45
CA THR A 71 -24.19 11.55 -15.69
C THR A 71 -22.71 11.86 -15.41
N ASP A 72 -22.28 11.77 -14.16
CA ASP A 72 -20.91 12.07 -13.75
C ASP A 72 -20.36 10.98 -12.83
N ASN A 73 -19.03 10.90 -12.76
CA ASN A 73 -18.19 10.02 -11.95
C ASN A 73 -18.42 10.10 -10.42
N LYS A 74 -19.66 10.34 -9.96
CA LYS A 74 -20.07 10.64 -8.59
C LYS A 74 -20.00 9.41 -7.67
N ALA A 75 -20.34 8.23 -8.19
CA ALA A 75 -20.22 6.95 -7.47
C ALA A 75 -18.81 6.69 -6.90
N ILE A 76 -17.77 6.87 -7.73
CA ILE A 76 -16.37 6.73 -7.30
C ILE A 76 -15.94 7.89 -6.38
N ARG A 77 -16.57 9.07 -6.51
CA ARG A 77 -16.28 10.24 -5.65
C ARG A 77 -16.80 10.06 -4.22
N GLU A 78 -17.87 9.30 -4.02
CA GLU A 78 -18.51 9.13 -2.72
C GLU A 78 -17.96 7.92 -1.92
N GLU A 79 -17.29 6.96 -2.57
CA GLU A 79 -16.73 5.75 -1.92
C GLU A 79 -15.30 5.91 -1.34
N GLY A 80 -14.66 7.07 -1.49
CA GLY A 80 -13.29 7.30 -1.02
C GLY A 80 -12.22 6.74 -1.97
N LYS A 81 -11.12 6.22 -1.41
CA LYS A 81 -9.99 5.74 -2.21
C LYS A 81 -10.25 4.37 -2.85
N PRO A 82 -9.98 4.18 -4.15
CA PRO A 82 -10.36 2.99 -4.88
C PRO A 82 -9.39 1.81 -4.67
N TYR A 83 -9.20 1.38 -3.42
CA TYR A 83 -8.39 0.18 -3.10
C TYR A 83 -8.95 -1.10 -3.75
N PHE A 84 -10.26 -1.13 -4.03
CA PHE A 84 -11.01 -2.30 -4.50
C PHE A 84 -10.56 -2.90 -5.84
N TYR A 85 -9.84 -2.15 -6.66
CA TYR A 85 -9.38 -2.65 -7.96
C TYR A 85 -7.88 -2.95 -8.02
N ILE A 86 -7.11 -2.63 -6.97
CA ILE A 86 -5.65 -2.80 -6.98
C ILE A 86 -5.29 -4.29 -7.09
N GLU A 87 -5.97 -5.17 -6.35
CA GLU A 87 -5.72 -6.62 -6.46
C GLU A 87 -6.06 -7.11 -7.88
N THR A 88 -7.19 -6.70 -8.43
CA THR A 88 -7.59 -7.06 -9.81
C THR A 88 -6.58 -6.59 -10.85
N LEU A 89 -6.11 -5.34 -10.73
CA LEU A 89 -5.10 -4.78 -11.63
C LEU A 89 -3.80 -5.57 -11.54
N MET A 90 -3.32 -5.82 -10.32
CA MET A 90 -2.02 -6.46 -10.13
C MET A 90 -2.04 -7.95 -10.50
N GLN A 91 -3.16 -8.64 -10.28
CA GLN A 91 -3.38 -9.99 -10.80
C GLN A 91 -3.37 -10.00 -12.34
N HIS A 92 -4.08 -9.07 -12.97
CA HIS A 92 -4.11 -8.95 -14.42
C HIS A 92 -2.71 -8.66 -15.01
N LEU A 93 -1.95 -7.79 -14.37
CA LEU A 93 -0.56 -7.50 -14.75
C LEU A 93 0.43 -8.60 -14.35
N LYS A 94 -0.03 -9.63 -13.62
CA LYS A 94 0.77 -10.73 -13.06
C LYS A 94 1.96 -10.23 -12.24
N ARG A 95 1.70 -9.28 -11.36
CA ARG A 95 2.72 -8.61 -10.54
C ARG A 95 2.46 -8.81 -9.06
N GLU A 96 3.52 -9.14 -8.36
CA GLU A 96 3.54 -9.06 -6.91
C GLU A 96 3.52 -7.60 -6.47
N TYR A 97 2.76 -7.34 -5.41
CA TYR A 97 2.57 -6.00 -4.90
C TYR A 97 2.16 -6.01 -3.43
N TYR A 98 2.31 -4.86 -2.79
CA TYR A 98 1.59 -4.54 -1.58
C TYR A 98 1.29 -3.04 -1.48
N VAL A 99 0.20 -2.70 -0.81
CA VAL A 99 -0.10 -1.33 -0.39
C VAL A 99 0.81 -0.96 0.76
N ALA A 100 1.46 0.21 0.67
CA ALA A 100 2.59 0.58 1.51
C ALA A 100 2.46 2.00 2.07
N LEU A 101 3.40 2.37 2.95
CA LEU A 101 3.53 3.71 3.54
C LEU A 101 2.22 4.15 4.23
N LEU A 102 1.81 5.42 4.09
CA LEU A 102 0.61 5.95 4.74
C LEU A 102 -0.66 5.20 4.32
N SER A 103 -0.72 4.66 3.10
CA SER A 103 -1.86 3.87 2.64
C SER A 103 -1.99 2.55 3.39
N ALA A 104 -0.88 1.94 3.81
CA ALA A 104 -0.92 0.75 4.66
C ALA A 104 -1.45 1.09 6.07
N VAL A 105 -0.98 2.20 6.64
CA VAL A 105 -1.45 2.68 7.95
C VAL A 105 -2.96 2.94 7.93
N GLU A 106 -3.45 3.61 6.90
CA GLU A 106 -4.87 3.89 6.71
C GLU A 106 -5.75 2.64 6.60
N VAL A 107 -5.22 1.56 6.04
CA VAL A 107 -5.94 0.28 5.93
C VAL A 107 -5.90 -0.51 7.24
N HIS A 108 -4.85 -0.35 8.06
CA HIS A 108 -4.72 -1.08 9.33
C HIS A 108 -5.42 -0.39 10.51
N LEU A 109 -5.38 0.94 10.56
CA LEU A 109 -5.84 1.71 11.72
C LEU A 109 -7.18 2.38 11.45
N SER A 110 -7.89 2.76 12.51
CA SER A 110 -9.13 3.52 12.37
C SER A 110 -8.84 4.91 11.77
N PRO A 111 -9.83 5.56 11.12
CA PRO A 111 -9.64 6.91 10.58
C PRO A 111 -9.18 7.96 11.60
N LYS A 112 -9.48 7.76 12.89
CA LYS A 112 -9.06 8.64 13.99
C LYS A 112 -7.57 8.49 14.33
N GLU A 113 -7.03 7.28 14.20
CA GLU A 113 -5.64 6.95 14.52
C GLU A 113 -4.72 7.12 13.30
N ALA A 114 -5.25 6.85 12.10
CA ALA A 114 -4.49 6.93 10.87
C ALA A 114 -4.22 8.38 10.42
N LEU A 115 -3.01 8.61 9.91
CA LEU A 115 -2.74 9.79 9.08
C LEU A 115 -3.25 9.48 7.67
N GLN A 116 -4.35 10.13 7.28
CA GLN A 116 -4.98 9.91 5.98
C GLN A 116 -3.96 10.17 4.86
N ALA A 117 -3.76 9.19 3.98
CA ALA A 117 -2.84 9.38 2.88
C ALA A 117 -3.49 10.32 1.83
N ASN A 118 -2.72 11.17 1.17
CA ASN A 118 -3.28 11.97 0.06
C ASN A 118 -3.38 11.15 -1.24
N GLU A 119 -2.60 10.07 -1.34
CA GLU A 119 -2.54 9.18 -2.48
C GLU A 119 -2.47 7.72 -2.00
N ILE A 120 -2.81 6.79 -2.91
CA ILE A 120 -2.58 5.36 -2.67
C ILE A 120 -1.16 5.02 -3.12
N THR A 121 -0.32 4.53 -2.21
CA THR A 121 1.02 4.04 -2.55
C THR A 121 1.04 2.53 -2.68
N VAL A 122 1.51 2.05 -3.82
CA VAL A 122 1.69 0.63 -4.09
C VAL A 122 3.15 0.36 -4.41
N ILE A 123 3.78 -0.58 -3.70
CA ILE A 123 5.10 -1.07 -4.02
C ILE A 123 4.94 -2.35 -4.87
N THR A 124 5.64 -2.42 -6.00
CA THR A 124 5.60 -3.55 -6.93
C THR A 124 6.97 -3.85 -7.54
N SER A 125 7.07 -4.91 -8.34
CA SER A 125 8.30 -5.31 -9.03
C SER A 125 8.56 -4.47 -10.29
N LEU A 126 9.77 -4.60 -10.84
CA LEU A 126 10.06 -4.16 -12.20
C LEU A 126 9.19 -4.90 -13.24
N PRO A 127 8.97 -4.29 -14.42
CA PRO A 127 9.32 -2.92 -14.81
C PRO A 127 8.41 -1.86 -14.15
N PRO A 128 8.82 -0.60 -13.97
CA PRO A 128 8.02 0.41 -13.28
C PRO A 128 6.65 0.61 -13.93
N LEU A 129 5.62 0.82 -13.11
CA LEU A 129 4.29 1.25 -13.57
C LEU A 129 4.22 2.78 -13.51
N ARG A 130 3.53 3.38 -14.48
CA ARG A 130 3.26 4.82 -14.46
C ARG A 130 2.17 5.12 -13.43
N ASP A 131 2.37 6.17 -12.66
CA ASP A 131 1.35 6.74 -11.77
C ASP A 131 0.03 6.96 -12.52
N SER A 132 -1.08 6.76 -11.82
CA SER A 132 -2.41 6.81 -12.42
C SER A 132 -3.41 7.51 -11.51
N PHE A 133 -4.49 8.03 -12.08
CA PHE A 133 -5.55 8.75 -11.35
C PHE A 133 -6.90 8.07 -11.54
N ARG A 134 -7.65 7.87 -10.46
CA ARG A 134 -9.02 7.36 -10.50
C ARG A 134 -9.91 8.24 -9.65
N GLY A 135 -10.86 8.92 -10.29
CA GLY A 135 -11.57 10.02 -9.66
C GLY A 135 -10.58 11.09 -9.20
N GLN A 136 -10.64 11.44 -7.92
CA GLN A 136 -9.69 12.37 -7.28
C GLN A 136 -8.47 11.67 -6.66
N SER A 137 -8.45 10.34 -6.63
CA SER A 137 -7.38 9.58 -5.99
C SER A 137 -6.23 9.33 -6.96
N LYS A 138 -5.04 9.80 -6.57
CA LYS A 138 -3.79 9.41 -7.23
C LYS A 138 -3.31 8.06 -6.70
N ILE A 139 -2.80 7.22 -7.60
CA ILE A 139 -2.11 5.98 -7.27
C ILE A 139 -0.67 6.10 -7.74
N ARG A 140 0.23 6.04 -6.76
CA ARG A 140 1.68 6.07 -6.96
C ARG A 140 2.24 4.65 -6.93
N TYR A 141 3.04 4.31 -7.92
CA TYR A 141 3.71 3.01 -7.99
C TYR A 141 5.20 3.15 -7.73
N LEU A 142 5.67 2.55 -6.65
CA LEU A 142 7.09 2.47 -6.31
C LEU A 142 7.64 1.09 -6.66
N VAL A 143 8.93 1.02 -7.01
CA VAL A 143 9.57 -0.23 -7.38
C VAL A 143 10.46 -0.74 -6.27
N LYS A 144 10.32 -2.02 -5.95
CA LYS A 144 11.26 -2.79 -5.12
C LYS A 144 11.84 -3.92 -5.95
N LYS A 145 13.17 -3.97 -6.07
CA LYS A 145 13.87 -4.90 -6.99
C LYS A 145 13.59 -6.38 -6.68
N ASN A 146 13.40 -6.73 -5.40
CA ASN A 146 13.10 -8.08 -4.94
C ASN A 146 11.84 -8.06 -4.06
N ILE A 147 10.69 -8.37 -4.64
CA ILE A 147 9.38 -8.43 -3.95
C ILE A 147 8.76 -9.83 -4.05
N LYS A 148 9.60 -10.86 -4.06
CA LYS A 148 9.14 -12.25 -4.03
C LYS A 148 8.73 -12.62 -2.61
N ASN A 149 7.90 -13.65 -2.49
CA ASN A 149 7.44 -14.22 -1.22
C ASN A 149 6.87 -13.17 -0.25
N LEU A 150 5.80 -12.50 -0.66
CA LEU A 150 5.17 -11.40 0.10
C LEU A 150 4.92 -11.71 1.59
N ARG A 151 4.56 -12.96 1.91
CA ARG A 151 4.37 -13.39 3.31
C ARG A 151 5.68 -13.34 4.11
N GLU A 152 6.79 -13.74 3.50
CA GLU A 152 8.12 -13.74 4.12
C GLU A 152 8.66 -12.33 4.35
N ILE A 153 8.09 -11.31 3.69
CA ILE A 153 8.44 -9.91 3.93
C ILE A 153 7.40 -9.17 4.78
N GLY A 154 6.41 -9.86 5.34
CA GLY A 154 5.49 -9.28 6.32
C GLY A 154 4.30 -8.55 5.69
N VAL A 155 3.91 -8.95 4.47
CA VAL A 155 2.67 -8.48 3.84
C VAL A 155 1.51 -9.36 4.29
N LYS A 156 0.44 -8.71 4.76
CA LYS A 156 -0.78 -9.34 5.26
C LYS A 156 -1.92 -9.16 4.24
N ARG A 157 -2.82 -10.14 4.15
CA ARG A 157 -4.08 -10.01 3.40
C ARG A 157 -5.12 -9.33 4.29
N LYS A 158 -5.77 -8.29 3.79
CA LYS A 158 -6.83 -7.54 4.48
C LYS A 158 -8.09 -7.54 3.66
N THR A 159 -9.21 -7.95 4.26
CA THR A 159 -10.52 -7.88 3.61
C THR A 159 -10.90 -6.42 3.41
N LEU A 160 -11.37 -6.07 2.23
CA LEU A 160 -11.88 -4.74 1.96
C LEU A 160 -13.24 -4.55 2.66
N PRO A 161 -13.57 -3.33 3.16
CA PRO A 161 -14.74 -3.08 4.02
C PRO A 161 -16.12 -3.33 3.38
N PHE A 162 -16.19 -3.88 2.17
CA PHE A 162 -17.45 -4.12 1.45
C PHE A 162 -17.50 -5.47 0.72
N SER A 163 -16.62 -6.42 1.06
CA SER A 163 -16.48 -7.72 0.37
C SER A 163 -17.09 -8.84 1.21
N ILE A 164 -18.09 -9.55 0.67
CA ILE A 164 -18.74 -10.73 1.29
C ILE A 164 -17.97 -12.00 0.94
N GLU A 165 -17.34 -12.07 -0.24
CA GLU A 165 -16.32 -13.07 -0.58
C GLU A 165 -14.91 -12.44 -0.56
N GLU A 166 -13.86 -13.25 -0.29
CA GLU A 166 -12.50 -12.81 0.08
C GLU A 166 -11.68 -12.08 -1.02
N ARG A 167 -12.15 -10.94 -1.55
CA ARG A 167 -11.22 -10.01 -2.22
C ARG A 167 -10.41 -9.27 -1.17
N THR A 168 -9.27 -9.88 -0.87
CA THR A 168 -8.27 -9.33 0.03
C THR A 168 -7.34 -8.38 -0.70
N LEU A 169 -6.96 -7.31 -0.05
CA LEU A 169 -5.86 -6.44 -0.42
C LEU A 169 -4.57 -6.93 0.23
N ARG A 170 -3.46 -6.94 -0.50
CA ARG A 170 -2.13 -7.17 0.06
C ARG A 170 -1.58 -5.87 0.65
N VAL A 171 -1.31 -5.86 1.94
CA VAL A 171 -0.94 -4.64 2.69
C VAL A 171 0.31 -4.93 3.53
N ALA A 172 1.28 -4.01 3.51
CA ALA A 172 2.42 -4.09 4.42
C ALA A 172 1.96 -4.18 5.88
N SER A 173 2.59 -5.03 6.69
CA SER A 173 2.45 -4.95 8.15
C SER A 173 2.89 -3.58 8.68
N LEU A 174 2.51 -3.23 9.91
CA LEU A 174 2.92 -1.96 10.50
C LEU A 174 4.44 -1.94 10.76
N GLU A 175 5.03 -3.09 11.06
CA GLU A 175 6.48 -3.27 11.19
C GLU A 175 7.20 -3.03 9.86
N LEU A 176 6.72 -3.67 8.77
CA LEU A 176 7.27 -3.42 7.43
C LEU A 176 7.05 -1.96 7.03
N THR A 177 5.90 -1.39 7.38
CA THR A 177 5.58 0.02 7.10
C THR A 177 6.56 0.95 7.80
N ALA A 178 6.90 0.72 9.07
CA ALA A 178 7.91 1.52 9.79
C ALA A 178 9.29 1.50 9.11
N VAL A 179 9.68 0.34 8.56
CA VAL A 179 10.92 0.22 7.77
C VAL A 179 10.80 0.96 6.44
N ASP A 180 9.71 0.74 5.70
CA ASP A 180 9.48 1.34 4.38
C ASP A 180 9.36 2.88 4.46
N LEU A 181 8.81 3.45 5.54
CA LEU A 181 8.74 4.91 5.75
C LEU A 181 10.14 5.57 5.75
N LEU A 182 11.14 4.89 6.29
CA LEU A 182 12.53 5.36 6.34
C LEU A 182 13.27 5.06 5.02
N LEU A 183 12.97 3.93 4.41
CA LEU A 183 13.55 3.53 3.13
C LEU A 183 13.09 4.46 1.98
N TYR A 184 11.81 4.85 2.01
CA TYR A 184 11.15 5.69 1.00
C TYR A 184 10.78 7.06 1.56
N GLU A 185 11.58 7.60 2.50
CA GLU A 185 11.29 8.88 3.16
C GLU A 185 11.03 10.02 2.17
N LYS A 186 11.74 10.03 1.03
CA LYS A 186 11.60 11.05 -0.02
C LYS A 186 10.21 11.03 -0.67
N GLU A 187 9.53 9.89 -0.66
CA GLU A 187 8.20 9.72 -1.27
C GLU A 187 7.07 10.22 -0.37
N ILE A 188 7.35 10.46 0.92
CA ILE A 188 6.35 10.88 1.92
C ILE A 188 6.59 12.30 2.46
N GLY A 189 7.55 13.05 1.91
CA GLY A 189 7.90 14.40 2.40
C GLY A 189 9.08 14.43 3.39
N GLY A 190 9.83 13.34 3.48
CA GLY A 190 11.07 13.23 4.24
C GLY A 190 10.90 12.59 5.62
N ILE A 191 12.02 12.48 6.33
CA ILE A 191 12.10 11.81 7.63
C ILE A 191 11.21 12.42 8.70
N GLN A 192 10.93 13.73 8.67
CA GLN A 192 9.99 14.36 9.61
C GLN A 192 8.59 13.73 9.48
N LYS A 193 8.14 13.47 8.24
CA LYS A 193 6.86 12.78 8.04
C LYS A 193 6.90 11.34 8.52
N ALA A 194 8.03 10.67 8.36
CA ALA A 194 8.21 9.32 8.90
C ALA A 194 8.07 9.30 10.43
N VAL A 195 8.66 10.27 11.12
CA VAL A 195 8.55 10.44 12.59
C VAL A 195 7.09 10.59 13.01
N GLU A 196 6.34 11.49 12.37
CA GLU A 196 4.91 11.70 12.67
C GLU A 196 4.08 10.41 12.50
N VAL A 197 4.33 9.66 11.43
CA VAL A 197 3.58 8.42 11.17
C VAL A 197 3.99 7.32 12.15
N ILE A 198 5.29 7.18 12.45
CA ILE A 198 5.80 6.21 13.43
C ILE A 198 5.23 6.51 14.82
N GLN A 199 5.13 7.79 15.19
CA GLN A 199 4.51 8.22 16.45
C GLN A 199 3.07 7.71 16.61
N ARG A 200 2.30 7.64 15.51
CA ARG A 200 0.91 7.16 15.53
C ARG A 200 0.80 5.64 15.60
N ILE A 201 1.72 4.93 14.94
CA ILE A 201 1.63 3.47 14.87
C ILE A 201 2.39 2.75 15.99
N LYS A 202 3.18 3.47 16.81
CA LYS A 202 4.11 2.89 17.81
C LYS A 202 3.48 1.85 18.74
N ASN A 203 2.24 2.07 19.18
CA ASN A 203 1.53 1.18 20.10
C ASN A 203 1.10 -0.15 19.45
N HIS A 204 1.25 -0.26 18.13
CA HIS A 204 0.89 -1.45 17.36
C HIS A 204 2.12 -2.21 16.83
N LEU A 205 3.34 -1.74 17.14
CA LEU A 205 4.57 -2.33 16.63
C LEU A 205 5.06 -3.47 17.52
N SER A 206 5.33 -4.63 16.93
CA SER A 206 5.97 -5.77 17.57
C SER A 206 7.11 -6.30 16.70
N TRP A 207 8.38 -6.06 17.08
CA TRP A 207 9.53 -6.45 16.24
C TRP A 207 9.72 -7.96 16.10
N GLN A 208 9.05 -8.76 16.93
CA GLN A 208 8.94 -10.20 16.76
C GLN A 208 8.16 -10.57 15.47
N GLU A 209 7.19 -9.73 15.09
CA GLU A 209 6.39 -9.89 13.87
C GLU A 209 7.14 -9.44 12.61
N LEU A 210 8.24 -8.69 12.76
CA LEU A 210 9.07 -8.29 11.63
C LEU A 210 9.87 -9.50 11.11
N PRO A 211 9.64 -9.94 9.87
CA PRO A 211 10.33 -11.11 9.35
C PRO A 211 11.83 -10.88 9.20
N THR A 212 12.62 -11.91 9.48
CA THR A 212 14.08 -11.87 9.37
C THR A 212 14.54 -11.48 7.96
N GLU A 213 13.81 -11.89 6.91
CA GLU A 213 14.12 -11.57 5.52
C GLU A 213 14.08 -10.05 5.25
N VAL A 214 13.15 -9.33 5.88
CA VAL A 214 13.10 -7.85 5.77
C VAL A 214 14.36 -7.25 6.36
N ILE A 215 14.83 -7.77 7.49
CA ILE A 215 16.06 -7.31 8.13
C ILE A 215 17.24 -7.55 7.19
N LEU A 216 17.41 -8.79 6.72
CA LEU A 216 18.51 -9.20 5.86
C LEU A 216 18.58 -8.39 4.55
N SER A 217 17.44 -8.23 3.88
CA SER A 217 17.33 -7.53 2.59
C SER A 217 17.39 -6.00 2.67
N THR A 218 17.19 -5.41 3.85
CA THR A 218 17.20 -3.94 4.03
C THR A 218 18.58 -3.43 4.51
N PRO A 219 19.07 -2.28 4.00
CA PRO A 219 20.29 -1.68 4.51
C PRO A 219 20.23 -1.40 6.01
N VAL A 220 21.32 -1.71 6.73
CA VAL A 220 21.38 -1.56 8.20
C VAL A 220 21.15 -0.11 8.65
N SER A 221 21.50 0.86 7.81
CA SER A 221 21.29 2.29 8.09
C SER A 221 19.81 2.66 8.26
N ILE A 222 18.88 1.94 7.61
CA ILE A 222 17.44 2.14 7.78
C ILE A 222 17.01 1.78 9.21
N PHE A 223 17.47 0.64 9.72
CA PHE A 223 17.21 0.22 11.10
C PHE A 223 17.88 1.12 12.13
N GLN A 224 19.08 1.63 11.83
CA GLN A 224 19.74 2.62 12.67
C GLN A 224 18.88 3.89 12.78
N ARG A 225 18.36 4.41 11.65
CA ARG A 225 17.51 5.60 11.66
C ARG A 225 16.17 5.34 12.34
N LEU A 226 15.55 4.19 12.10
CA LEU A 226 14.32 3.80 12.78
C LEU A 226 14.53 3.74 14.31
N GLY A 227 15.62 3.12 14.76
CA GLY A 227 15.98 3.08 16.17
C GLY A 227 16.23 4.45 16.79
N TYR A 228 16.90 5.34 16.06
CA TYR A 228 17.07 6.74 16.46
C TYR A 228 15.73 7.46 16.55
N VAL A 229 14.85 7.31 15.56
CA VAL A 229 13.49 7.89 15.58
C VAL A 229 12.71 7.43 16.79
N LEU A 230 12.69 6.12 17.09
CA LEU A 230 12.04 5.56 18.27
C LEU A 230 12.59 6.15 19.57
N SER A 231 13.92 6.32 19.66
CA SER A 231 14.57 6.95 20.82
C SER A 231 14.19 8.43 20.94
N PHE A 232 14.12 9.14 19.82
CA PHE A 232 13.73 10.55 19.73
C PHE A 232 12.30 10.77 20.21
N ILE A 233 11.38 9.87 19.85
CA ILE A 233 9.99 9.91 20.33
C ILE A 233 9.77 9.29 21.73
N LYS A 234 10.86 9.02 22.45
CA LYS A 234 10.89 8.47 23.83
C LYS A 234 10.38 7.02 23.97
N GLU A 235 10.32 6.25 22.88
CA GLU A 235 9.98 4.83 22.89
C GLU A 235 11.22 3.95 23.08
N LYS A 236 11.86 4.06 24.25
CA LYS A 236 13.16 3.41 24.54
C LYS A 236 13.09 1.88 24.46
N GLU A 237 12.08 1.26 25.07
CA GLU A 237 11.93 -0.20 25.09
C GLU A 237 11.72 -0.75 23.66
N LEU A 238 10.88 -0.07 22.87
CA LEU A 238 10.66 -0.43 21.48
C LEU A 238 11.94 -0.28 20.64
N ALA A 239 12.74 0.75 20.91
CA ALA A 239 14.03 0.96 20.26
C ALA A 239 15.05 -0.14 20.63
N GLU A 240 15.13 -0.53 21.91
CA GLU A 240 16.02 -1.59 22.39
C GLU A 240 15.67 -2.95 21.77
N ARG A 241 14.38 -3.32 21.75
CA ARG A 241 13.92 -4.56 21.09
C ARG A 241 14.25 -4.60 19.61
N LEU A 242 14.12 -3.47 18.90
CA LEU A 242 14.53 -3.37 17.49
C LEU A 242 16.03 -3.62 17.33
N LYS A 243 16.84 -3.00 18.20
CA LYS A 243 18.30 -3.16 18.19
C LYS A 243 18.69 -4.63 18.37
N GLU A 244 18.16 -5.29 19.39
CA GLU A 244 18.40 -6.71 19.66
C GLU A 244 18.03 -7.57 18.46
N ARG A 245 16.82 -7.37 17.93
CA ARG A 245 16.32 -8.10 16.78
C ARG A 245 17.23 -7.95 15.56
N VAL A 246 17.69 -6.74 15.25
CA VAL A 246 18.55 -6.49 14.09
C VAL A 246 19.96 -7.06 14.30
N LEU A 247 20.57 -6.87 15.48
CA LEU A 247 21.91 -7.37 15.76
C LEU A 247 21.97 -8.90 15.83
N SER A 248 20.88 -9.56 16.22
CA SER A 248 20.77 -11.03 16.21
C SER A 248 20.97 -11.66 14.82
N THR A 249 20.78 -10.88 13.75
CA THR A 249 21.00 -11.32 12.36
C THR A 249 22.46 -11.23 11.91
N GLY A 250 23.38 -10.83 12.80
CA GLY A 250 24.79 -10.62 12.48
C GLY A 250 25.11 -9.27 11.81
N LYS A 251 24.11 -8.41 11.58
CA LYS A 251 24.32 -7.05 11.09
C LYS A 251 25.10 -6.22 12.09
N LYS A 252 26.00 -5.37 11.59
CA LYS A 252 26.82 -4.46 12.40
C LYS A 252 26.47 -3.02 12.08
N PHE A 253 26.14 -2.24 13.09
CA PHE A 253 25.90 -0.81 12.95
C PHE A 253 27.20 -0.10 12.56
N ARG A 254 27.09 0.83 11.61
CA ARG A 254 28.18 1.66 11.10
C ARG A 254 27.79 3.13 11.17
N ARG A 255 28.77 4.03 11.24
CA ARG A 255 28.50 5.47 11.21
C ARG A 255 27.67 5.81 9.97
N THR A 256 26.55 6.50 10.15
CA THR A 256 25.67 6.98 9.07
C THR A 256 25.05 8.32 9.43
N LEU A 257 24.65 9.09 8.42
CA LEU A 257 23.87 10.31 8.59
C LEU A 257 22.40 9.96 8.88
N LEU A 258 21.74 10.81 9.67
CA LEU A 258 20.30 10.76 9.88
C LEU A 258 19.57 11.03 8.56
N LYS A 259 19.99 12.07 7.82
CA LYS A 259 19.47 12.41 6.49
C LYS A 259 20.60 12.41 5.46
N THR A 260 20.55 11.51 4.47
CA THR A 260 21.71 11.25 3.59
C THR A 260 21.98 12.31 2.52
N ASP A 261 20.99 13.11 2.16
CA ASP A 261 21.11 14.18 1.16
C ASP A 261 21.49 15.53 1.76
N VAL A 262 21.69 15.61 3.08
CA VAL A 262 22.22 16.79 3.77
C VAL A 262 23.68 16.50 4.15
N PRO A 263 24.66 17.26 3.65
CA PRO A 263 26.07 17.04 4.00
C PRO A 263 26.31 17.40 5.47
N GLU A 264 27.31 16.75 6.06
CA GLU A 264 27.83 17.08 7.38
C GLU A 264 28.64 18.39 7.31
N LYS A 265 28.38 19.30 8.24
CA LYS A 265 29.00 20.63 8.35
C LYS A 265 30.05 20.68 9.47
N GLY A 266 30.11 19.65 10.31
CA GLY A 266 30.99 19.58 11.48
C GLY A 266 30.31 20.10 12.74
N GLY A 267 30.49 19.38 13.85
CA GLY A 267 29.90 19.73 15.14
C GLY A 267 28.50 19.17 15.39
N GLU A 268 27.93 18.42 14.46
CA GLU A 268 26.62 17.80 14.67
C GLU A 268 26.67 16.73 15.77
N PRO A 269 25.60 16.61 16.59
CA PRO A 269 25.52 15.58 17.61
C PRO A 269 25.65 14.18 17.02
N PHE A 270 26.45 13.34 17.68
CA PHE A 270 26.57 11.93 17.35
C PHE A 270 25.82 11.10 18.39
N CYS A 271 24.88 10.28 17.93
CA CYS A 271 24.19 9.28 18.75
C CYS A 271 24.99 7.98 18.76
N PRO A 272 25.70 7.62 19.86
CA PRO A 272 26.60 6.47 19.87
C PRO A 272 25.87 5.13 19.78
N ILE A 273 24.68 5.05 20.39
CA ILE A 273 23.85 3.84 20.43
C ILE A 273 23.48 3.38 19.02
N TRP A 274 23.04 4.32 18.20
CA TRP A 274 22.60 4.06 16.82
C TRP A 274 23.67 4.35 15.78
N LYS A 275 24.84 4.86 16.20
CA LYS A 275 25.92 5.34 15.34
C LYS A 275 25.45 6.33 14.26
N ILE A 276 24.60 7.27 14.66
CA ILE A 276 24.00 8.26 13.76
C ILE A 276 24.56 9.65 14.03
N VAL A 277 24.95 10.34 12.96
CA VAL A 277 25.18 11.79 12.97
C VAL A 277 23.86 12.49 12.75
N VAL A 278 23.44 13.31 13.71
CA VAL A 278 22.17 14.04 13.70
C VAL A 278 22.37 15.34 12.91
N ASN A 279 22.43 15.20 11.59
CA ASN A 279 22.72 16.29 10.64
C ASN A 279 21.49 17.12 10.25
N ILE A 280 20.35 16.88 10.91
CA ILE A 280 19.14 17.70 10.82
C ILE A 280 18.48 17.75 12.20
N SER A 281 17.72 18.81 12.46
CA SER A 281 16.83 18.89 13.61
C SER A 281 15.48 18.24 13.27
N LEU A 282 15.04 17.29 14.09
CA LEU A 282 13.69 16.75 14.04
C LEU A 282 12.79 17.54 14.99
N GLN A 283 11.53 17.68 14.62
CA GLN A 283 10.49 18.25 15.49
C GLN A 283 9.69 17.11 16.11
N ASN A 284 9.38 17.23 17.40
CA ASN A 284 8.45 16.34 18.08
C ASN A 284 7.25 17.15 18.50
N ASP A 285 6.25 17.23 17.63
CA ASP A 285 4.95 17.78 18.01
C ASP A 285 4.32 16.74 18.94
N THR A 286 4.45 16.96 20.24
CA THR A 286 3.64 16.24 21.23
C THR A 286 2.17 16.48 20.88
N LEU A 287 1.52 15.45 20.35
CA LEU A 287 0.05 15.36 20.27
C LEU A 287 -0.54 15.36 21.68
#